data_AF-A0A7J7LWP9-F1
#
_entry.id   AF-A0A7J7LWP9-F1
#
_cell.length_a   1.000
_cell.length_b   1.000
_cell.length_c   1.000
_cell.angle_alpha   90.00
_cell.angle_beta   90.00
_cell.angle_gamma   90.00
#
_symmetry.space_group_name_H-M   'P 1'
#
loop_
_entity.id
_entity.type
_entity.pdbx_description
1 polymer ?
#
loop_
_entity_poly.entity_id
_entity_poly.type
_entity_poly.pdbx_seq_one_letter_code
_entity_poly.pdbx_strand_id
1 'polypeptide(L)'
;MLIFSAKAANLPELVPYVKASLTHETVDPFFEVVNDMKLQAAYIISDSEKTISCSKEDEVMASKSLSEVKVDDKKLKEIVSSQFLKKVR
;
A
#
# COMPACT_ATOMS: atom_id res chain seq x y z
N MET A 1 2.40 1.38 1.29
CA MET A 1 3.21 2.61 1.06
C MET A 1 2.37 3.88 0.85
N LEU A 2 1.36 3.88 -0.02
CA LEU A 2 0.59 5.08 -0.40
C LEU A 2 0.01 5.89 0.79
N ILE A 3 -0.48 5.24 1.84
CA ILE A 3 -0.97 5.90 3.07
C ILE A 3 0.13 6.75 3.73
N PHE A 4 1.37 6.24 3.78
CA PHE A 4 2.51 6.97 4.35
C PHE A 4 2.95 8.11 3.46
N SER A 5 2.98 7.90 2.14
CA SER A 5 3.28 8.95 1.17
C SER A 5 2.29 10.11 1.26
N ALA A 6 0.99 9.83 1.41
CA ALA A 6 -0.04 10.84 1.62
C ALA A 6 0.22 11.67 2.89
N LYS A 7 0.56 11.01 4.01
CA LYS A 7 0.91 11.69 5.26
C LYS A 7 2.17 12.54 5.13
N ALA A 8 3.23 12.00 4.53
CA ALA A 8 4.50 12.71 4.31
C ALA A 8 4.33 13.92 3.38
N ALA A 9 3.43 13.82 2.40
CA ALA A 9 3.09 14.91 1.48
C ALA A 9 2.17 15.98 2.11
N ASN A 10 1.75 15.80 3.37
CA ASN A 10 0.75 16.61 4.05
C ASN A 10 -0.61 16.62 3.32
N LEU A 11 -1.04 15.45 2.85
CA LEU A 11 -2.31 15.21 2.16
C LEU A 11 -3.16 14.18 2.94
N PRO A 12 -3.54 14.46 4.20
CA PRO A 12 -4.26 13.50 5.04
C PRO A 12 -5.62 13.10 4.43
N GLU A 13 -6.24 13.96 3.62
CA GLU A 13 -7.49 13.66 2.95
C GLU A 13 -7.40 12.55 1.89
N LEU A 14 -6.20 12.16 1.45
CA LEU A 14 -6.02 11.01 0.55
C LEU A 14 -6.13 9.66 1.27
N VAL A 15 -5.85 9.62 2.58
CA VAL A 15 -5.84 8.38 3.38
C VAL A 15 -7.13 7.55 3.26
N PRO A 16 -8.35 8.11 3.44
CA PRO A 16 -9.58 7.32 3.32
C PRO A 16 -9.82 6.76 1.91
N TYR A 17 -9.41 7.49 0.87
CA TYR A 17 -9.59 7.03 -0.52
C TYR A 17 -8.62 5.91 -0.86
N VAL A 18 -7.35 6.05 -0.47
CA VAL A 18 -6.34 5.00 -0.60
C VAL A 18 -6.78 3.75 0.15
N LYS A 19 -7.33 3.88 1.36
CA LYS A 19 -7.85 2.73 2.11
C LYS A 19 -9.04 2.06 1.42
N ALA A 20 -9.95 2.84 0.85
CA ALA A 20 -11.12 2.31 0.15
C ALA A 20 -10.76 1.58 -1.15
N SER A 21 -9.63 1.90 -1.78
CA SER A 21 -9.15 1.20 -2.97
C SER A 21 -8.32 -0.05 -2.67
N LEU A 22 -7.79 -0.17 -1.44
CA LEU A 22 -7.08 -1.37 -1.01
C LEU A 22 -8.06 -2.49 -0.68
N THR A 23 -7.95 -3.59 -1.42
CA THR A 23 -8.55 -4.88 -1.09
C THR A 23 -7.50 -5.80 -0.46
N HIS A 24 -7.94 -6.87 0.21
CA HIS A 24 -7.03 -7.88 0.78
C HIS A 24 -6.05 -8.46 -0.25
N GLU A 25 -6.47 -8.57 -1.51
CA GLU A 25 -5.67 -9.07 -2.64
C GLU A 25 -4.57 -8.07 -3.08
N THR A 26 -4.86 -6.78 -3.01
CA THR A 26 -3.92 -5.71 -3.40
C THR A 26 -2.93 -5.31 -2.30
N VAL A 27 -3.13 -5.79 -1.07
CA VAL A 27 -2.21 -5.53 0.04
C VAL A 27 -1.06 -6.53 -0.02
N ASP A 28 0.16 -6.04 0.19
CA ASP A 28 1.35 -6.88 0.25
C ASP A 28 1.21 -7.91 1.40
N PRO A 29 1.29 -9.22 1.12
CA PRO A 29 1.06 -10.27 2.12
C PRO A 29 2.14 -10.32 3.20
N PHE A 30 3.30 -9.70 2.98
CA PHE A 30 4.42 -9.69 3.93
C PHE A 30 4.48 -8.42 4.76
N PHE A 31 3.58 -7.46 4.56
CA PHE A 31 3.58 -6.21 5.31
C PHE A 31 2.21 -5.88 5.86
N GLU A 32 2.19 -5.43 7.11
CA GLU A 32 0.99 -4.92 7.75
C GLU A 32 1.14 -3.45 8.13
N VAL A 33 0.03 -2.73 8.02
CA VAL A 33 -0.08 -1.32 8.41
C VAL A 33 -0.70 -1.25 9.79
N VAL A 34 0.08 -0.82 10.79
CA VAL A 34 -0.39 -0.66 12.17
C VAL A 34 -0.78 0.80 12.40
N ASN A 35 -2.07 1.01 12.68
CA ASN A 35 -2.67 2.32 13.00
C ASN A 35 -2.36 3.44 11.98
N ASP A 36 -2.13 3.10 10.71
CA ASP A 36 -1.64 4.01 9.65
C ASP A 36 -0.33 4.74 9.99
N MET A 37 0.36 4.34 11.05
CA MET A 37 1.53 5.05 11.60
C MET A 37 2.81 4.25 11.44
N LYS A 38 2.69 2.94 11.25
CA LYS A 38 3.83 2.04 11.08
C LYS A 38 3.55 1.00 10.02
N LEU A 39 4.50 0.82 9.09
CA LEU A 39 4.54 -0.35 8.22
C LEU A 39 5.51 -1.33 8.86
N GLN A 40 5.09 -2.56 9.11
CA GLN A 40 5.96 -3.59 9.66
C GLN A 40 5.87 -4.86 8.82
N ALA A 41 6.97 -5.62 8.78
CA ALA A 41 6.94 -6.94 8.16
C ALA A 41 6.01 -7.84 8.99
N ALA A 42 5.02 -8.42 8.34
CA ALA A 42 4.22 -9.49 8.89
C ALA A 42 5.15 -10.69 9.10
N TYR A 43 5.35 -11.08 10.36
CA TYR A 43 6.17 -12.25 10.67
C TYR A 43 5.39 -13.49 10.25
N ILE A 44 5.71 -14.06 9.09
CA ILE A 44 5.21 -15.40 8.74
C ILE A 44 6.03 -16.38 9.57
N ILE A 45 5.48 -16.80 10.71
CA ILE A 45 6.03 -17.92 11.47
C ILE A 45 5.74 -19.17 10.64
N SER A 46 6.65 -19.56 9.76
CA SER A 46 6.73 -20.94 9.30
C SER A 46 7.52 -21.75 10.33
N ASP A 47 7.08 -23.00 10.58
CA ASP A 47 7.63 -23.91 11.59
C ASP A 47 9.11 -24.30 11.39
N SER A 48 9.76 -23.81 10.34
CA SER A 48 11.16 -24.10 10.03
C SER A 48 11.86 -22.84 9.58
N GLU A 49 12.67 -22.28 10.47
CA GLU A 49 13.59 -21.15 10.27
C GLU A 49 12.93 -19.84 9.83
N LYS A 50 13.15 -18.78 10.62
CA LYS A 50 12.83 -17.38 10.29
C LYS A 50 12.99 -17.13 8.78
N THR A 51 11.90 -17.13 8.03
CA THR A 51 11.90 -16.75 6.62
C THR A 51 12.10 -15.25 6.58
N ILE A 52 13.36 -14.86 6.48
CA ILE A 52 13.76 -13.48 6.19
C ILE A 52 13.13 -13.14 4.84
N SER A 53 12.32 -12.09 4.82
CA SER A 53 11.46 -11.61 3.71
C SER A 53 12.23 -11.15 2.47
N CYS A 54 13.05 -12.03 1.91
CA CYS A 54 13.90 -11.79 0.74
C CYS A 54 14.08 -13.09 -0.08
N SER A 55 13.06 -13.94 -0.13
CA SER A 55 13.04 -15.14 -0.98
C SER A 55 12.54 -14.80 -2.38
N LYS A 56 12.90 -15.62 -3.37
CA LYS A 56 12.33 -15.55 -4.73
C LYS A 56 10.81 -15.77 -4.73
N GLU A 57 10.31 -16.57 -3.80
CA GLU A 57 8.87 -16.76 -3.60
C GLU A 57 8.16 -15.46 -3.22
N ASP A 58 8.85 -14.60 -2.45
CA ASP A 58 8.31 -13.32 -1.99
C ASP A 58 8.16 -12.35 -3.17
N GLU A 59 9.13 -12.33 -4.10
CA GLU A 59 9.04 -11.52 -5.32
C GLU A 59 7.85 -11.93 -6.20
N VAL A 60 7.57 -13.23 -6.31
CA VAL A 60 6.43 -13.75 -7.09
C VAL A 60 5.12 -13.35 -6.44
N MET A 61 5.00 -13.51 -5.12
CA MET A 61 3.78 -13.12 -4.40
C MET A 61 3.54 -11.61 -4.43
N ALA A 62 4.58 -10.79 -4.25
CA ALA A 62 4.47 -9.34 -4.37
C ALA A 62 4.06 -8.92 -5.79
N SER A 63 4.65 -9.54 -6.82
CA SER A 63 4.31 -9.29 -8.22
C SER A 63 2.86 -9.67 -8.53
N LYS A 64 2.38 -10.78 -7.95
CA LYS A 64 0.98 -11.22 -8.09
C LYS A 64 0.01 -10.22 -7.46
N SER A 65 0.26 -9.77 -6.23
CA SER A 65 -0.55 -8.73 -5.57
C SER A 65 -0.59 -7.44 -6.38
N LEU A 66 0.54 -7.04 -7.00
CA LEU A 66 0.58 -5.88 -7.90
C LEU A 66 -0.24 -6.08 -9.18
N SER A 67 -0.29 -7.29 -9.72
CA SER A 67 -1.10 -7.61 -10.90
C SER A 67 -2.60 -7.60 -10.61
N GLU A 68 -3.02 -7.77 -9.35
CA GLU A 68 -4.42 -7.74 -8.92
C GLU A 68 -4.94 -6.31 -8.71
N VAL A 69 -4.05 -5.31 -8.70
CA VAL A 69 -4.43 -3.89 -8.67
C VAL A 69 -5.16 -3.52 -9.97
N LYS A 70 -6.47 -3.28 -9.88
CA LYS A 70 -7.26 -2.75 -10.99
C LYS A 70 -6.83 -1.32 -11.30
N VAL A 71 -6.42 -1.08 -12.55
CA VAL A 71 -5.92 0.23 -13.04
C VAL A 71 -7.01 1.32 -13.09
N ASP A 72 -8.29 0.93 -13.01
CA ASP A 72 -9.42 1.85 -13.05
C ASP A 72 -9.76 2.42 -11.67
N ASP A 73 -8.83 3.21 -11.15
CA ASP A 73 -9.03 3.98 -9.92
C ASP A 73 -9.26 5.47 -10.28
N LYS A 74 -10.18 5.72 -11.22
CA LYS A 74 -10.49 7.06 -11.76
C LYS A 74 -10.72 8.09 -10.65
N LYS A 75 -11.44 7.68 -9.60
CA LYS A 75 -11.74 8.51 -8.44
C LYS A 75 -10.48 8.89 -7.67
N LEU A 76 -9.58 7.94 -7.40
CA LEU A 76 -8.32 8.22 -6.73
C LEU A 76 -7.44 9.17 -7.57
N LYS A 77 -7.36 8.95 -8.88
CA LYS A 77 -6.62 9.82 -9.82
C LYS A 77 -7.14 11.25 -9.79
N GLU A 78 -8.45 11.46 -9.90
CA GLU A 78 -9.07 12.79 -9.85
C GLU A 78 -8.79 13.52 -8.53
N ILE A 79 -8.87 12.81 -7.40
CA ILE A 79 -8.62 13.40 -6.08
C ILE A 79 -7.15 13.79 -5.95
N VAL A 80 -6.22 12.92 -6.34
CA VAL A 80 -4.78 13.22 -6.32
C VAL A 80 -4.50 14.44 -7.20
N SER A 81 -4.98 14.45 -8.45
CA SER A 81 -4.82 15.61 -9.34
C SER A 81 -5.38 16.91 -8.75
N SER A 82 -6.56 16.85 -8.12
CA SER A 82 -7.15 18.01 -7.44
C SER A 82 -6.28 18.51 -6.29
N GLN A 83 -5.71 17.63 -5.48
CA GLN A 83 -4.84 18.01 -4.36
C GLN A 83 -3.53 18.63 -4.84
N PHE A 84 -2.93 18.08 -5.90
CA PHE A 84 -1.75 18.69 -6.52
C PHE A 84 -2.04 20.09 -7.05
N LEU A 85 -3.16 20.29 -7.73
CA LEU A 85 -3.58 21.61 -8.24
C LEU A 85 -3.80 22.64 -7.13
N LYS A 86 -4.32 22.23 -5.97
CA LYS A 86 -4.50 23.13 -4.81
C LYS A 86 -3.18 23.61 -4.20
N LYS A 87 -2.12 22.80 -4.30
CA LYS A 87 -0.81 23.08 -3.67
C LYS A 87 0.12 23.93 -4.55
N VAL A 88 -0.14 24.00 -5.85
CA VAL A 88 0.64 24.78 -6.84
C VAL A 88 0.18 26.25 -6.94
N ARG A 89 -0.86 26.63 -6.18
CA ARG A 89 -1.37 28.00 -6.10
C ARG A 89 -0.90 28.69 -4.84
#